data_AF-V2Y420-F1
#
_entry.id   AF-V2Y420-F1
#
_cell.length_a   1.000
_cell.length_b   1.000
_cell.length_c   1.000
_cell.angle_alpha   90.00
_cell.angle_beta   90.00
_cell.angle_gamma   90.00
#
_symmetry.space_group_name_H-M   'P 1'
#
loop_
_entity.id
_entity.type
_entity.pdbx_description
1 polymer ?
#
loop_
_entity_poly.entity_id
_entity_poly.type
_entity_poly.pdbx_seq_one_letter_code
_entity_poly.pdbx_strand_id
1 'polypeptide(L)'
;MDNTSLIEGMTEAFLARYIAAVSLVIIVYDHLLTLDREVLSMWRSRDRGLAPKIIWALNRYFSEAIVAYIAYVFSGTAAGLDDAAYAVAKLFVWVFAVSSTLFISTTHFIIVLRLFNLWGPQKRTAAILISGFVIALATALGLVVYIILQRTLVHYLPPPFHTCFFLYLPKSLPSFLAIWLGFDTFLFIVAFYNALERPHRTNVEVIDIVLREGALLLLAAFGIRLIPLVLTIVGNPVQAFGSMNILWVVDSIVSSRIHLRVEDLRHLKFPTHPEGLGLELQGMDDDD
;
A
#
# COMPACT_ATOMS: atom_id res chain seq x y z
N MET A 1 -27.83 2.40 29.52
CA MET A 1 -27.06 3.03 28.43
C MET A 1 -27.58 4.45 28.32
N ASP A 2 -26.73 5.45 28.44
CA ASP A 2 -27.15 6.87 28.39
C ASP A 2 -27.51 7.24 26.94
N ASN A 3 -28.52 8.09 26.72
CA ASN A 3 -29.00 8.42 25.36
C ASN A 3 -27.89 8.99 24.47
N THR A 4 -26.95 9.72 25.07
CA THR A 4 -25.77 10.27 24.40
C THR A 4 -24.88 9.17 23.80
N SER A 5 -24.59 8.12 24.57
CA SER A 5 -23.76 6.99 24.12
C SER A 5 -24.38 6.19 22.97
N LEU A 6 -25.72 6.18 22.90
CA LEU A 6 -26.45 5.54 21.80
C LEU A 6 -26.30 6.35 20.50
N ILE A 7 -26.46 7.67 20.57
CA ILE A 7 -26.36 8.58 19.40
C ILE A 7 -24.94 8.57 18.83
N GLU A 8 -23.91 8.57 19.68
CA GLU A 8 -22.51 8.47 19.27
C GLU A 8 -22.25 7.16 18.52
N GLY A 9 -22.65 6.02 19.07
CA GLY A 9 -22.48 4.72 18.42
C GLY A 9 -23.20 4.60 17.07
N MET A 10 -24.39 5.20 16.94
CA MET A 10 -25.11 5.24 15.65
C MET A 10 -24.36 6.07 14.61
N THR A 11 -23.86 7.25 15.01
CA THR A 11 -23.11 8.15 14.12
C THR A 11 -21.82 7.48 13.63
N GLU A 12 -21.12 6.80 14.53
CA GLU A 12 -19.92 6.04 14.23
C GLU A 12 -20.17 4.89 13.25
N ALA A 13 -21.26 4.15 13.42
CA ALA A 13 -21.65 3.08 12.51
C ALA A 13 -22.00 3.60 11.10
N PHE A 14 -22.69 4.74 10.99
CA PHE A 14 -22.94 5.38 9.70
C PHE A 14 -21.65 5.84 9.03
N LEU A 15 -20.75 6.47 9.78
CA LEU A 15 -19.49 6.97 9.24
C LEU A 15 -18.63 5.82 8.70
N ALA A 16 -18.58 4.68 9.40
CA ALA A 16 -17.91 3.48 8.92
C ALA A 16 -18.46 2.97 7.58
N ARG A 17 -19.80 2.93 7.45
CA ARG A 17 -20.49 2.53 6.22
C ARG A 17 -20.12 3.41 5.05
N TYR A 18 -20.21 4.72 5.24
CA TYR A 18 -19.92 5.68 4.19
C TYR A 18 -18.45 5.62 3.77
N ILE A 19 -17.51 5.50 4.72
CA ILE A 19 -16.09 5.37 4.37
C ILE A 19 -15.85 4.11 3.54
N ALA A 20 -16.37 2.95 3.95
CA ALA A 20 -16.16 1.72 3.17
C ALA A 20 -16.84 1.75 1.80
N ALA A 21 -18.03 2.37 1.69
CA ALA A 21 -18.68 2.59 0.40
C ALA A 21 -17.86 3.51 -0.52
N VAL A 22 -17.35 4.62 0.01
CA VAL A 22 -16.47 5.54 -0.74
C VAL A 22 -15.20 4.83 -1.19
N SER A 23 -14.55 4.09 -0.31
CA SER A 23 -13.37 3.28 -0.63
C SER A 23 -13.63 2.29 -1.77
N LEU A 24 -14.76 1.59 -1.74
CA LEU A 24 -15.17 0.67 -2.79
C LEU A 24 -15.40 1.40 -4.13
N VAL A 25 -16.10 2.54 -4.10
CA VAL A 25 -16.34 3.34 -5.31
C VAL A 25 -15.02 3.82 -5.91
N ILE A 26 -14.11 4.34 -5.10
CA ILE A 26 -12.80 4.84 -5.56
C ILE A 26 -12.00 3.72 -6.22
N ILE A 27 -11.89 2.55 -5.59
CA ILE A 27 -11.05 1.47 -6.11
C ILE A 27 -11.64 0.83 -7.38
N VAL A 28 -12.98 0.68 -7.44
CA VAL A 28 -13.68 0.19 -8.64
C VAL A 28 -13.58 1.20 -9.77
N TYR A 29 -13.77 2.49 -9.48
CA TYR A 29 -13.62 3.55 -10.48
C TYR A 29 -12.20 3.56 -11.07
N ASP A 30 -11.18 3.46 -10.22
CA ASP A 30 -9.80 3.35 -10.68
C ASP A 30 -9.57 2.10 -11.55
N HIS A 31 -10.16 0.95 -11.17
CA HIS A 31 -10.05 -0.29 -11.94
C HIS A 31 -10.59 -0.12 -13.35
N LEU A 32 -11.79 0.46 -13.48
CA LEU A 32 -12.42 0.70 -14.77
C LEU A 32 -11.58 1.65 -15.64
N LEU A 33 -10.94 2.65 -15.04
CA LEU A 33 -10.07 3.58 -15.77
C LEU A 33 -8.75 2.97 -16.27
N THR A 34 -8.28 1.87 -15.66
CA THR A 34 -7.00 1.24 -16.03
C THR A 34 -7.17 -0.11 -16.73
N LEU A 35 -8.40 -0.61 -16.86
CA LEU A 35 -8.69 -1.95 -17.36
C LEU A 35 -8.21 -2.18 -18.80
N ASP A 36 -8.33 -1.17 -19.66
CA ASP A 36 -7.86 -1.22 -21.05
C ASP A 36 -6.35 -1.46 -21.12
N ARG A 37 -5.57 -0.66 -20.38
CA ARG A 37 -4.11 -0.76 -20.30
C ARG A 37 -3.68 -2.04 -19.61
N GLU A 38 -4.40 -2.46 -18.58
CA GLU A 38 -4.14 -3.71 -17.86
C GLU A 38 -4.27 -4.92 -18.79
N VAL A 39 -5.38 -5.02 -19.54
CA VAL A 39 -5.61 -6.13 -20.46
C VAL A 39 -4.52 -6.18 -21.53
N LEU A 40 -4.09 -5.03 -22.05
CA LEU A 40 -3.04 -4.96 -23.07
C LEU A 40 -1.65 -5.31 -22.52
N SER A 41 -1.24 -4.68 -21.42
CA SER A 41 0.12 -4.80 -20.87
C SER A 41 0.35 -6.09 -20.08
N MET A 42 -0.63 -6.52 -19.28
CA MET A 42 -0.46 -7.65 -18.34
C MET A 42 -1.00 -8.96 -18.89
N TRP A 43 -2.21 -8.96 -19.46
CA TRP A 43 -2.92 -10.19 -19.80
C TRP A 43 -2.68 -10.65 -21.24
N ARG A 44 -2.71 -9.73 -22.20
CA ARG A 44 -2.49 -10.01 -23.63
C ARG A 44 -1.01 -10.22 -23.97
N SER A 45 -0.11 -9.68 -23.16
CA SER A 45 1.33 -9.89 -23.30
C SER A 45 1.68 -11.36 -23.00
N ARG A 46 1.94 -12.12 -24.08
CA ARG A 46 2.24 -13.56 -24.03
C ARG A 46 3.68 -13.85 -23.57
N ASP A 47 4.56 -12.86 -23.70
CA ASP A 47 5.99 -12.96 -23.36
C ASP A 47 6.26 -12.83 -21.85
N ARG A 48 5.21 -12.60 -21.05
CA ARG A 48 5.32 -12.44 -19.60
C ARG A 48 5.26 -13.80 -18.91
N GLY A 49 6.31 -14.11 -18.15
CA GLY A 49 6.32 -15.21 -17.19
C GLY A 49 5.23 -15.06 -16.14
N LEU A 50 4.93 -16.15 -15.43
CA LEU A 50 3.81 -16.23 -14.50
C LEU A 50 3.98 -15.32 -13.25
N ALA A 51 5.20 -15.14 -12.78
CA ALA A 51 5.49 -14.41 -11.53
C ALA A 51 4.98 -12.96 -11.50
N PRO A 52 5.28 -12.06 -12.47
CA PRO A 52 4.77 -10.69 -12.44
C PRO A 52 3.24 -10.61 -12.57
N LYS A 53 2.61 -11.57 -13.26
CA LYS A 53 1.13 -11.66 -13.33
C LYS A 53 0.54 -12.01 -11.97
N ILE A 54 1.15 -12.93 -11.24
CA ILE A 54 0.73 -13.28 -9.86
C ILE A 54 0.92 -12.08 -8.93
N ILE A 55 2.08 -11.42 -8.95
CA ILE A 55 2.36 -10.25 -8.10
C ILE A 55 1.36 -9.12 -8.39
N TRP A 56 1.08 -8.86 -9.67
CA TRP A 56 0.05 -7.91 -10.07
C TRP A 56 -1.32 -8.28 -9.50
N ALA A 57 -1.73 -9.54 -9.67
CA ALA A 57 -3.04 -9.99 -9.24
C ALA A 57 -3.20 -9.95 -7.71
N LEU A 58 -2.16 -10.31 -6.96
CA LEU A 58 -2.12 -10.21 -5.50
C LEU A 58 -2.11 -8.75 -5.00
N ASN A 59 -1.54 -7.82 -5.75
CA ASN A 59 -1.55 -6.41 -5.32
C ASN A 59 -2.89 -5.73 -5.66
N ARG A 60 -3.46 -6.04 -6.83
CA ARG A 60 -4.67 -5.41 -7.36
C ARG A 60 -5.94 -6.13 -6.89
N TYR A 61 -6.23 -7.30 -7.47
CA TYR A 61 -7.51 -7.99 -7.26
C TYR A 61 -7.73 -8.44 -5.82
N PHE A 62 -6.67 -8.88 -5.13
CA PHE A 62 -6.80 -9.22 -3.72
C PHE A 62 -7.16 -7.99 -2.87
N SER A 63 -6.54 -6.84 -3.12
CA SER A 63 -6.88 -5.59 -2.40
C SER A 63 -8.33 -5.16 -2.68
N GLU A 64 -8.76 -5.22 -3.94
CA GLU A 64 -10.16 -4.94 -4.33
C GLU A 64 -11.15 -5.89 -3.66
N ALA A 65 -10.85 -7.18 -3.64
CA ALA A 65 -11.70 -8.18 -2.98
C ALA A 65 -11.82 -7.91 -1.48
N ILE A 66 -10.72 -7.52 -0.81
CA ILE A 66 -10.77 -7.17 0.62
C ILE A 66 -11.56 -5.89 0.86
N VAL A 67 -11.40 -4.85 0.06
CA VAL A 67 -12.19 -3.60 0.19
C VAL A 67 -13.68 -3.87 -0.04
N ALA A 68 -14.02 -4.69 -1.04
CA ALA A 68 -15.39 -5.14 -1.28
C ALA A 68 -15.95 -5.95 -0.10
N TYR A 69 -15.14 -6.83 0.49
CA TYR A 69 -15.53 -7.59 1.69
C TYR A 69 -15.76 -6.67 2.90
N ILE A 70 -14.92 -5.66 3.12
CA ILE A 70 -15.11 -4.67 4.19
C ILE A 70 -16.42 -3.90 3.98
N ALA A 71 -16.71 -3.45 2.76
CA ALA A 71 -17.96 -2.78 2.42
C ALA A 71 -19.17 -3.69 2.63
N TYR A 72 -19.07 -4.97 2.26
CA TYR A 72 -20.10 -5.97 2.53
C TYR A 72 -20.37 -6.13 4.03
N VAL A 73 -19.34 -6.30 4.85
CA VAL A 73 -19.48 -6.44 6.32
C VAL A 73 -20.12 -5.20 6.95
N PHE A 74 -19.71 -4.00 6.52
CA PHE A 74 -20.29 -2.76 7.03
C PHE A 74 -21.65 -2.41 6.44
N SER A 75 -22.05 -2.95 5.29
CA SER A 75 -23.39 -2.69 4.72
C SER A 75 -24.55 -3.23 5.56
N GLY A 76 -24.28 -4.24 6.40
CA GLY A 76 -25.27 -4.92 7.22
C GLY A 76 -26.03 -6.05 6.50
N THR A 77 -25.69 -6.32 5.23
CA THR A 77 -26.28 -7.41 4.45
C THR A 77 -25.82 -8.80 4.91
N ALA A 78 -24.77 -8.88 5.73
CA ALA A 78 -24.20 -10.14 6.23
C ALA A 78 -24.99 -10.81 7.37
N ALA A 79 -26.05 -10.18 7.88
CA ALA A 79 -26.68 -10.52 9.15
C ALA A 79 -27.89 -11.46 9.09
N GLY A 80 -28.07 -12.23 8.00
CA GLY A 80 -29.24 -13.09 7.83
C GLY A 80 -29.35 -14.28 8.81
N LEU A 81 -28.36 -14.56 9.66
CA LEU A 81 -28.40 -15.67 10.62
C LEU A 81 -27.66 -15.26 11.91
N ASP A 82 -28.33 -15.27 13.07
CA ASP A 82 -27.79 -14.79 14.35
C ASP A 82 -26.49 -15.51 14.78
N ASP A 83 -26.39 -16.82 14.58
CA ASP A 83 -25.15 -17.58 14.82
C ASP A 83 -24.07 -17.33 13.76
N ALA A 84 -24.48 -17.03 12.52
CA ALA A 84 -23.54 -16.72 11.44
C ALA A 84 -22.96 -15.31 11.59
N ALA A 85 -23.70 -14.35 12.15
CA ALA A 85 -23.23 -12.99 12.35
C ALA A 85 -21.98 -12.93 13.24
N TYR A 86 -21.95 -13.75 14.31
CA TYR A 86 -20.78 -13.86 15.17
C TYR A 86 -19.60 -14.57 14.49
N ALA A 87 -19.87 -15.55 13.63
CA ALA A 87 -18.84 -16.19 12.82
C ALA A 87 -18.24 -15.23 11.79
N VAL A 88 -19.07 -14.42 11.11
CA VAL A 88 -18.65 -13.36 10.18
C VAL A 88 -17.81 -12.30 10.90
N ALA A 89 -18.21 -11.88 12.10
CA ALA A 89 -17.44 -10.93 12.92
C ALA A 89 -16.03 -11.44 13.23
N LYS A 90 -15.91 -12.72 13.64
CA LYS A 90 -14.61 -13.34 13.90
C LYS A 90 -13.77 -13.48 12.64
N LEU A 91 -14.39 -13.95 11.55
CA LEU A 91 -13.72 -14.07 10.26
C LEU A 91 -13.22 -12.71 9.79
N PHE A 92 -14.00 -11.65 9.98
CA PHE A 92 -13.64 -10.28 9.63
C PHE A 92 -12.37 -9.81 10.32
N VAL A 93 -12.20 -10.05 11.63
CA VAL A 93 -10.95 -9.70 12.35
C VAL A 93 -9.74 -10.40 11.73
N TRP A 94 -9.84 -11.71 11.51
CA TRP A 94 -8.76 -12.50 10.92
C TRP A 94 -8.43 -12.04 9.51
N VAL A 95 -9.45 -11.90 8.67
CA VAL A 95 -9.29 -11.42 7.29
C VAL A 95 -8.62 -10.07 7.31
N PHE A 96 -9.15 -9.08 8.04
CA PHE A 96 -8.60 -7.72 8.08
C PHE A 96 -7.15 -7.67 8.59
N ALA A 97 -6.83 -8.38 9.68
CA ALA A 97 -5.50 -8.35 10.28
C ALA A 97 -4.45 -9.06 9.42
N VAL A 98 -4.77 -10.23 8.85
CA VAL A 98 -3.83 -10.97 7.98
C VAL A 98 -3.63 -10.23 6.66
N SER A 99 -4.72 -9.80 6.03
CA SER A 99 -4.66 -9.15 4.72
C SER A 99 -3.96 -7.79 4.77
N SER A 100 -4.18 -6.98 5.81
CA SER A 100 -3.44 -5.73 6.02
C SER A 100 -1.95 -5.98 6.19
N THR A 101 -1.56 -7.01 6.95
CA THR A 101 -0.14 -7.36 7.14
C THR A 101 0.50 -7.79 5.83
N LEU A 102 -0.15 -8.66 5.06
CA LEU A 102 0.35 -9.11 3.75
C LEU A 102 0.52 -7.93 2.78
N PHE A 103 -0.47 -7.04 2.74
CA PHE A 103 -0.46 -5.88 1.85
C PHE A 103 0.65 -4.88 2.21
N ILE A 104 0.74 -4.49 3.48
CA ILE A 104 1.77 -3.58 3.97
C ILE A 104 3.16 -4.19 3.72
N SER A 105 3.35 -5.47 4.01
CA SER A 105 4.62 -6.17 3.79
C SER A 105 5.00 -6.20 2.31
N THR A 106 4.04 -6.45 1.42
CA THR A 106 4.26 -6.46 -0.04
C THR A 106 4.70 -5.08 -0.53
N THR A 107 4.04 -4.02 -0.07
CA THR A 107 4.38 -2.65 -0.46
C THR A 107 5.80 -2.28 -0.01
N HIS A 108 6.17 -2.59 1.24
CA HIS A 108 7.52 -2.35 1.74
C HIS A 108 8.57 -3.21 1.02
N PHE A 109 8.25 -4.45 0.68
CA PHE A 109 9.13 -5.31 -0.11
C PHE A 109 9.41 -4.72 -1.49
N ILE A 110 8.37 -4.18 -2.18
CA ILE A 110 8.54 -3.50 -3.47
C ILE A 110 9.43 -2.26 -3.32
N ILE A 111 9.23 -1.45 -2.27
CA ILE A 111 10.07 -0.27 -2.00
C ILE A 111 11.53 -0.71 -1.78
N VAL A 112 11.77 -1.72 -0.95
CA VAL A 112 13.12 -2.29 -0.71
C VAL A 112 13.74 -2.78 -2.01
N LEU A 113 12.99 -3.49 -2.85
CA LEU A 113 13.50 -4.00 -4.13
C LEU A 113 13.88 -2.86 -5.08
N ARG A 114 13.05 -1.81 -5.17
CA ARG A 114 13.37 -0.63 -5.99
C ARG A 114 14.61 0.08 -5.48
N LEU A 115 14.70 0.24 -4.16
CA LEU A 115 15.80 0.88 -3.49
C LEU A 115 17.11 0.11 -3.72
N PHE A 116 17.05 -1.22 -3.64
CA PHE A 116 18.16 -2.11 -3.98
C PHE A 116 18.56 -2.01 -5.46
N ASN A 117 17.60 -2.07 -6.38
CA ASN A 117 17.87 -1.98 -7.82
C ASN A 117 18.46 -0.63 -8.22
N LEU A 118 18.02 0.46 -7.58
CA LEU A 118 18.55 1.80 -7.82
C LEU A 118 20.03 1.92 -7.45
N TRP A 119 20.46 1.21 -6.41
CA TRP A 119 21.82 1.31 -5.89
C TRP A 119 22.77 0.20 -6.33
N GLY A 120 22.28 -0.72 -7.15
CA GLY A 120 23.08 -1.81 -7.69
C GLY A 120 23.40 -2.90 -6.65
N PRO A 121 23.96 -4.03 -7.11
CA PRO A 121 23.98 -5.29 -6.37
C PRO A 121 25.11 -5.38 -5.33
N GLN A 122 25.24 -4.40 -4.44
CA GLN A 122 26.16 -4.51 -3.30
C GLN A 122 25.57 -5.45 -2.24
N LYS A 123 26.25 -6.59 -2.00
CA LYS A 123 25.81 -7.62 -1.04
C LYS A 123 25.55 -7.07 0.36
N ARG A 124 26.35 -6.09 0.80
CA ARG A 124 26.22 -5.45 2.12
C ARG A 124 24.90 -4.67 2.24
N THR A 125 24.59 -3.82 1.27
CA THR A 125 23.35 -3.02 1.27
C THR A 125 22.12 -3.92 1.17
N ALA A 126 22.18 -4.97 0.34
CA ALA A 126 21.13 -5.99 0.27
C ALA A 126 20.88 -6.63 1.63
N ALA A 127 21.94 -7.08 2.30
CA ALA A 127 21.85 -7.73 3.61
C ALA A 127 21.28 -6.80 4.68
N ILE A 128 21.64 -5.51 4.67
CA ILE A 128 21.11 -4.51 5.61
C ILE A 128 19.61 -4.28 5.36
N LEU A 129 19.19 -4.08 4.11
CA LEU A 129 17.79 -3.84 3.77
C LEU A 129 16.91 -5.06 4.05
N ILE A 130 17.35 -6.26 3.65
CA ILE A 130 16.62 -7.51 3.86
C ILE A 130 16.53 -7.84 5.36
N SER A 131 17.62 -7.67 6.12
CA SER A 131 17.59 -7.93 7.56
C SER A 131 16.64 -6.98 8.29
N GLY A 132 16.66 -5.68 7.98
CA GLY A 132 15.71 -4.71 8.51
C GLY A 132 14.26 -5.08 8.19
N PHE A 133 13.98 -5.47 6.94
CA PHE A 133 12.64 -5.90 6.53
C PHE A 133 12.16 -7.14 7.28
N VAL A 134 13.02 -8.16 7.42
CA VAL A 134 12.69 -9.41 8.13
C VAL A 134 12.40 -9.14 9.61
N ILE A 135 13.19 -8.29 10.26
CA ILE A 135 12.98 -7.91 11.67
C ILE A 135 11.65 -7.16 11.84
N ALA A 136 11.37 -6.18 10.97
CA ALA A 136 10.11 -5.43 11.00
C ALA A 136 8.90 -6.35 10.77
N LEU A 137 8.98 -7.23 9.77
CA LEU A 137 7.94 -8.20 9.44
C LEU A 137 7.69 -9.18 10.59
N ALA A 138 8.74 -9.77 11.17
CA ALA A 138 8.61 -10.71 12.27
C ALA A 138 7.94 -10.06 13.50
N THR A 139 8.35 -8.82 13.83
CA THR A 139 7.76 -8.06 14.94
C THR A 139 6.29 -7.72 14.67
N ALA A 140 5.98 -7.27 13.44
CA ALA A 140 4.62 -6.96 13.02
C ALA A 140 3.70 -8.20 13.07
N LEU A 141 4.17 -9.36 12.60
CA LEU A 141 3.44 -10.63 12.69
C LEU A 141 3.18 -11.04 14.14
N GLY A 142 4.16 -10.90 15.02
CA GLY A 142 3.99 -11.16 16.46
C GLY A 142 2.89 -10.30 17.08
N LEU A 143 2.86 -9.00 16.76
CA LEU A 143 1.80 -8.10 17.23
C LEU A 143 0.44 -8.43 16.63
N VAL A 144 0.38 -8.82 15.36
CA VAL A 144 -0.88 -9.22 14.69
C VAL A 144 -1.47 -10.47 15.34
N VAL A 145 -0.64 -11.49 15.59
CA VAL A 145 -1.08 -12.69 16.33
C VAL A 145 -1.57 -12.30 17.73
N TYR A 146 -0.84 -11.42 18.42
CA TYR A 146 -1.27 -10.93 19.73
C TYR A 146 -2.63 -10.21 19.69
N ILE A 147 -2.85 -9.31 18.71
CA ILE A 147 -4.11 -8.59 18.52
C ILE A 147 -5.26 -9.57 18.24
N ILE A 148 -5.04 -10.55 17.36
CA ILE A 148 -6.06 -11.54 17.00
C ILE A 148 -6.46 -12.42 18.20
N LEU A 149 -5.51 -12.75 19.08
CA LEU A 149 -5.77 -13.53 20.29
C LEU A 149 -6.57 -12.75 21.34
N GLN A 150 -6.61 -11.42 21.27
CA GLN A 150 -7.49 -10.60 22.11
C GLN A 150 -8.94 -10.71 21.62
N ARG A 151 -9.71 -11.62 22.25
CA ARG A 151 -11.06 -12.02 21.83
C ARG A 151 -12.16 -10.94 21.92
N THR A 152 -11.85 -9.69 22.26
CA THR A 152 -12.82 -8.65 22.64
C THR A 152 -12.93 -7.48 21.66
N LEU A 153 -12.50 -7.64 20.40
CA LEU A 153 -12.34 -6.49 19.49
C LEU A 153 -13.57 -6.15 18.64
N VAL A 154 -14.45 -7.11 18.35
CA VAL A 154 -15.60 -6.88 17.45
C VAL A 154 -16.90 -7.23 18.12
N HIS A 155 -17.84 -6.30 18.03
CA HIS A 155 -19.22 -6.48 18.47
C HIS A 155 -20.17 -6.43 17.28
N TYR A 156 -21.19 -7.28 17.34
CA TYR A 156 -22.32 -7.23 16.42
C TYR A 156 -23.34 -6.22 16.95
N LEU A 157 -23.71 -5.25 16.12
CA LEU A 157 -24.81 -4.33 16.41
C LEU A 157 -26.13 -4.96 15.94
N PRO A 158 -27.08 -5.23 16.86
CA PRO A 158 -28.39 -5.78 16.51
C PRO A 158 -29.22 -4.81 15.64
N PRO A 159 -30.42 -5.22 15.18
CA PRO A 159 -31.33 -4.35 14.43
C PRO A 159 -31.44 -2.93 15.03
N PRO A 160 -31.45 -1.86 14.21
CA PRO A 160 -31.64 -1.85 12.75
C PRO A 160 -30.34 -1.94 11.92
N PHE A 161 -29.17 -2.04 12.55
CA PHE A 161 -27.90 -1.86 11.84
C PHE A 161 -27.37 -3.15 11.22
N HIS A 162 -27.46 -4.29 11.90
CA HIS A 162 -27.03 -5.58 11.33
C HIS A 162 -25.53 -5.64 10.94
N THR A 163 -24.67 -4.87 11.62
CA THR A 163 -23.25 -4.72 11.24
C THR A 163 -22.29 -5.15 12.32
N CYS A 164 -21.12 -5.64 11.90
CA CYS A 164 -19.99 -5.87 12.79
C CYS A 164 -19.15 -4.60 12.86
N PHE A 165 -18.77 -4.17 14.07
CA PHE A 165 -17.95 -2.99 14.26
C PHE A 165 -16.91 -3.15 15.37
N PHE A 166 -15.80 -2.43 15.25
CA PHE A 166 -14.76 -2.36 16.28
C PHE A 166 -15.13 -1.29 17.31
N LEU A 167 -15.48 -1.69 18.54
CA LEU A 167 -15.80 -0.73 19.61
C LEU A 167 -14.55 -0.13 20.26
N TYR A 168 -13.42 -0.84 20.20
CA TYR A 168 -12.20 -0.45 20.91
C TYR A 168 -10.99 -0.61 19.99
N LEU A 169 -10.04 0.33 20.09
CA LEU A 169 -8.73 0.15 19.47
C LEU A 169 -7.91 -0.82 20.32
N PRO A 170 -7.27 -1.84 19.71
CA PRO A 170 -6.27 -2.62 20.41
C PRO A 170 -5.11 -1.71 20.81
N LYS A 171 -4.65 -1.80 22.06
CA LYS A 171 -3.49 -1.02 22.56
C LYS A 171 -2.21 -1.27 21.75
N SER A 172 -2.12 -2.43 21.09
CA SER A 172 -0.99 -2.82 20.24
C SER A 172 -1.09 -2.32 18.80
N LEU A 173 -2.23 -1.76 18.38
CA LEU A 173 -2.44 -1.26 17.01
C LEU A 173 -1.52 -0.08 16.66
N PRO A 174 -1.35 0.95 17.52
CA PRO A 174 -0.37 2.00 17.27
C PRO A 174 1.05 1.47 17.15
N SER A 175 1.43 0.50 17.98
CA SER A 175 2.76 -0.13 17.92
C SER A 175 2.99 -0.87 16.61
N PHE A 176 1.96 -1.58 16.11
CA PHE A 176 2.01 -2.25 14.81
C PHE A 176 2.25 -1.26 13.67
N LEU A 177 1.53 -0.14 13.65
CA LEU A 177 1.72 0.90 12.63
C LEU A 177 3.07 1.62 12.77
N ALA A 178 3.50 1.87 14.01
CA ALA A 178 4.77 2.53 14.30
C ALA A 178 5.98 1.72 13.83
N ILE A 179 5.93 0.38 13.85
CA ILE A 179 7.00 -0.47 13.30
C ILE A 179 7.19 -0.22 11.81
N TRP A 180 6.10 -0.18 11.05
CA TRP A 180 6.16 0.07 9.61
C TRP A 180 6.63 1.49 9.29
N LEU A 181 6.12 2.49 10.02
CA LEU A 181 6.58 3.87 9.87
C LEU A 181 8.05 4.05 10.27
N GLY A 182 8.49 3.35 11.30
CA GLY A 182 9.90 3.28 11.71
C GLY A 182 10.76 2.63 10.63
N PHE A 183 10.24 1.61 9.94
CA PHE A 183 10.93 1.01 8.80
C PHE A 183 11.02 1.97 7.61
N ASP A 184 9.97 2.73 7.29
CA ASP A 184 10.03 3.81 6.28
C ASP A 184 11.10 4.86 6.64
N THR A 185 11.20 5.21 7.93
CA THR A 185 12.23 6.13 8.43
C THR A 185 13.63 5.54 8.25
N PHE A 186 13.80 4.25 8.54
CA PHE A 186 15.05 3.52 8.29
C PHE A 186 15.40 3.53 6.80
N LEU A 187 14.45 3.24 5.90
CA LEU A 187 14.69 3.29 4.45
C LEU A 187 15.11 4.69 3.98
N PHE A 188 14.47 5.73 4.51
CA PHE A 188 14.84 7.11 4.22
C PHE A 188 16.27 7.43 4.67
N ILE A 189 16.66 7.01 5.87
CA ILE A 189 18.01 7.21 6.41
C ILE A 189 19.05 6.48 5.55
N VAL A 190 18.81 5.20 5.21
CA VAL A 190 19.71 4.42 4.35
C VAL A 190 19.81 5.06 2.96
N ALA A 191 18.70 5.58 2.43
CA ALA A 191 18.69 6.29 1.16
C ALA A 191 19.51 7.56 1.18
N PHE A 192 19.39 8.33 2.25
CA PHE A 192 20.15 9.55 2.44
C PHE A 192 21.65 9.27 2.59
N TYR A 193 22.05 8.31 3.45
CA TYR A 193 23.46 7.97 3.63
C TYR A 193 24.10 7.44 2.35
N ASN A 194 23.42 6.55 1.62
CA ASN A 194 23.93 6.01 0.36
C ASN A 194 24.04 7.09 -0.73
N ALA A 195 23.18 8.11 -0.72
CA ALA A 195 23.27 9.24 -1.62
C ALA A 195 24.53 10.09 -1.35
N LEU A 196 24.90 10.26 -0.08
CA LEU A 196 26.09 10.99 0.32
C LEU A 196 27.40 10.22 0.06
N GLU A 197 27.40 8.90 0.20
CA GLU A 197 28.61 8.07 0.05
C GLU A 197 29.07 7.91 -1.41
N ARG A 198 28.17 8.08 -2.39
CA ARG A 198 28.54 7.91 -3.81
C ARG A 198 29.33 9.12 -4.33
N PRO A 199 30.60 8.93 -4.76
CA PRO A 199 31.39 10.00 -5.37
C PRO A 199 30.76 10.41 -6.70
N HIS A 200 30.42 11.70 -6.82
CA HIS A 200 29.70 12.29 -7.94
C HIS A 200 30.59 12.30 -9.20
N ARG A 201 30.59 11.21 -9.97
CA ARG A 201 31.22 11.15 -11.30
C ARG A 201 30.18 11.45 -12.38
N THR A 202 30.22 12.70 -12.85
CA THR A 202 29.87 13.19 -14.21
C THR A 202 28.45 13.02 -14.79
N ASN A 203 27.50 12.34 -14.16
CA ASN A 203 26.09 12.33 -14.60
C ASN A 203 25.17 12.98 -13.55
N VAL A 204 25.34 14.29 -13.34
CA VAL A 204 24.62 15.06 -12.32
C VAL A 204 23.10 15.09 -12.59
N GLU A 205 22.70 15.04 -13.87
CA GLU A 205 21.31 15.21 -14.28
C GLU A 205 20.42 13.97 -14.02
N VAL A 206 20.95 12.77 -14.26
CA VAL A 206 20.18 11.51 -14.08
C VAL A 206 20.03 11.16 -12.60
N ILE A 207 21.06 11.46 -11.80
CA ILE A 207 21.04 11.20 -10.35
C ILE A 207 20.07 12.16 -9.67
N ASP A 208 20.07 13.45 -10.04
CA ASP A 208 19.17 14.44 -9.44
C ASP A 208 17.69 14.13 -9.72
N ILE A 209 17.34 13.76 -10.95
CA ILE A 209 15.96 13.40 -11.31
C ILE A 209 15.50 12.16 -10.52
N VAL A 210 16.32 11.11 -10.45
CA VAL A 210 15.92 9.84 -9.82
C VAL A 210 15.93 9.92 -8.28
N LEU A 211 16.88 10.65 -7.67
CA LEU A 211 16.88 10.88 -6.23
C LEU A 211 15.74 11.80 -5.81
N ARG A 212 15.45 12.84 -6.59
CA ARG A 212 14.35 13.77 -6.30
C ARG A 212 12.99 13.07 -6.39
N GLU A 213 12.78 12.25 -7.43
CA GLU A 213 11.53 11.51 -7.59
C GLU A 213 11.40 10.36 -6.58
N GLY A 214 12.49 9.64 -6.29
CA GLY A 214 12.50 8.56 -5.30
C GLY A 214 12.28 9.04 -3.87
N ALA A 215 12.94 10.13 -3.47
CA ALA A 215 12.79 10.72 -2.14
C ALA A 215 11.40 11.31 -1.92
N LEU A 216 10.82 11.96 -2.93
CA LEU A 216 9.46 12.50 -2.84
C LEU A 216 8.43 11.38 -2.65
N LEU A 217 8.59 10.24 -3.34
CA LEU A 217 7.71 9.08 -3.17
C LEU A 217 7.82 8.51 -1.74
N LEU A 218 9.04 8.37 -1.21
CA LEU A 218 9.26 7.89 0.16
C LEU A 218 8.66 8.85 1.20
N LEU A 219 8.84 10.16 1.01
CA LEU A 219 8.29 11.18 1.89
C LEU A 219 6.75 11.21 1.85
N ALA A 220 6.16 11.09 0.66
CA ALA A 220 4.72 11.01 0.50
C ALA A 220 4.14 9.75 1.17
N ALA A 221 4.78 8.59 0.97
CA ALA A 221 4.37 7.33 1.61
C ALA A 221 4.45 7.44 3.15
N PHE A 222 5.53 8.03 3.68
CA PHE A 222 5.67 8.30 5.11
C PHE A 222 4.54 9.20 5.64
N GLY A 223 4.28 10.33 4.97
CA GLY A 223 3.23 11.26 5.37
C GLY A 223 1.83 10.63 5.36
N ILE A 224 1.52 9.86 4.33
CA ILE A 224 0.25 9.16 4.19
C ILE A 224 0.09 8.09 5.29
N ARG A 225 1.16 7.38 5.68
CA ARG A 225 1.13 6.38 6.77
C ARG A 225 1.16 6.96 8.17
N LEU A 226 1.65 8.19 8.34
CA LEU A 226 1.62 8.89 9.61
C LEU A 226 0.18 9.19 10.05
N ILE A 227 -0.73 9.49 9.12
CA ILE A 227 -2.14 9.82 9.40
C ILE A 227 -2.85 8.71 10.20
N PRO A 228 -2.93 7.45 9.74
CA PRO A 228 -3.58 6.39 10.50
C PRO A 228 -2.88 6.10 11.83
N LEU A 229 -1.55 6.23 11.91
CA LEU A 229 -0.85 6.09 13.19
C LEU A 229 -1.33 7.14 14.20
N VAL A 230 -1.37 8.42 13.81
CA VAL A 230 -1.87 9.50 14.68
C VAL A 230 -3.31 9.22 15.10
N LEU A 231 -4.18 8.84 14.15
CA LEU A 231 -5.58 8.53 14.44
C LEU A 231 -5.75 7.31 15.36
N THR A 232 -4.81 6.35 15.39
CA THR A 232 -4.85 5.27 16.38
C THR A 232 -4.45 5.70 17.80
N ILE A 233 -3.79 6.84 17.96
CA ILE A 233 -3.36 7.37 19.25
C ILE A 233 -4.39 8.34 19.82
N VAL A 234 -4.92 9.24 18.98
CA VAL A 234 -5.79 10.34 19.43
C VAL A 234 -7.24 10.21 18.98
N GLY A 235 -7.51 9.37 17.98
CA GLY A 235 -8.82 9.28 17.32
C GLY A 235 -9.70 8.14 17.82
N ASN A 236 -10.92 8.11 17.30
CA ASN A 236 -11.91 7.07 17.58
C ASN A 236 -11.69 5.84 16.67
N PRO A 237 -12.23 4.64 17.01
CA PRO A 237 -12.06 3.42 16.23
C PRO A 237 -12.42 3.59 14.75
N VAL A 238 -13.53 4.29 14.47
CA VAL A 238 -13.97 4.54 13.10
C VAL A 238 -12.96 5.37 12.31
N GLN A 239 -12.38 6.40 12.92
CA GLN A 239 -11.41 7.25 12.26
C GLN A 239 -10.12 6.49 11.99
N ALA A 240 -9.65 5.71 12.97
CA ALA A 240 -8.48 4.86 12.82
C ALA A 240 -8.66 3.80 11.72
N PHE A 241 -9.66 2.92 11.83
CA PHE A 241 -9.88 1.88 10.82
C PHE A 241 -10.32 2.43 9.46
N GLY A 242 -11.09 3.52 9.45
CA GLY A 242 -11.49 4.20 8.23
C GLY A 242 -10.31 4.80 7.48
N SER A 243 -9.40 5.48 8.19
CA SER A 243 -8.17 6.00 7.58
C SER A 243 -7.24 4.89 7.08
N MET A 244 -7.14 3.76 7.78
CA MET A 244 -6.41 2.59 7.31
C MET A 244 -7.02 2.00 6.03
N ASN A 245 -8.34 1.98 5.93
CA ASN A 245 -9.04 1.50 4.74
C ASN A 245 -8.78 2.43 3.53
N ILE A 246 -8.82 3.76 3.73
CA ILE A 246 -8.46 4.73 2.69
C ILE A 246 -6.98 4.64 2.30
N LEU A 247 -6.08 4.53 3.28
CA LEU A 247 -4.65 4.30 3.05
C LEU A 247 -4.44 3.09 2.14
N TRP A 248 -5.14 1.98 2.41
CA TRP A 248 -5.05 0.78 1.60
C TRP A 248 -5.50 1.03 0.16
N VAL A 249 -6.66 1.66 -0.04
CA VAL A 249 -7.13 2.00 -1.40
C VAL A 249 -6.10 2.84 -2.14
N VAL A 250 -5.56 3.89 -1.50
CA VAL A 250 -4.55 4.75 -2.09
C VAL A 250 -3.27 3.98 -2.44
N ASP A 251 -2.72 3.19 -1.51
CA ASP A 251 -1.51 2.39 -1.73
C ASP A 251 -1.72 1.37 -2.86
N SER A 252 -2.90 0.73 -2.94
CA SER A 252 -3.21 -0.24 -4.00
C SER A 252 -3.29 0.44 -5.37
N ILE A 253 -3.95 1.59 -5.46
CA ILE A 253 -4.07 2.38 -6.70
C ILE A 253 -2.69 2.87 -7.14
N VAL A 254 -1.91 3.47 -6.25
CA VAL A 254 -0.57 4.00 -6.54
C VAL A 254 0.35 2.87 -6.99
N SER A 255 0.39 1.75 -6.25
CA SER A 255 1.20 0.58 -6.59
C SER A 255 0.85 0.01 -7.98
N SER A 256 -0.45 -0.11 -8.27
CA SER A 256 -0.96 -0.59 -9.56
C SER A 256 -0.61 0.35 -10.71
N ARG A 257 -0.84 1.66 -10.55
CA ARG A 257 -0.53 2.65 -11.59
C ARG A 257 0.96 2.72 -11.89
N ILE A 258 1.81 2.64 -10.86
CA ILE A 258 3.25 2.63 -11.09
C ILE A 258 3.67 1.35 -11.81
N HIS A 259 3.14 0.19 -11.42
CA HIS A 259 3.47 -1.06 -12.10
C HIS A 259 3.02 -1.04 -13.57
N LEU A 260 1.81 -0.55 -13.89
CA LEU A 260 1.39 -0.35 -15.30
C LEU A 260 2.32 0.60 -16.04
N ARG A 261 2.69 1.74 -15.46
CA ARG A 261 3.59 2.71 -16.10
C ARG A 261 4.95 2.11 -16.41
N VAL A 262 5.49 1.29 -15.51
CA VAL A 262 6.77 0.58 -15.73
C VAL A 262 6.65 -0.42 -16.89
N GLU A 263 5.51 -1.10 -17.02
CA GLU A 263 5.27 -2.03 -18.13
C GLU A 263 5.07 -1.31 -19.46
N ASP A 264 4.31 -0.22 -19.48
CA ASP A 264 4.10 0.59 -20.68
C ASP A 264 5.44 1.13 -21.23
N LEU A 265 6.32 1.60 -20.34
CA LEU A 265 7.68 2.04 -20.71
C LEU A 265 8.54 0.91 -21.28
N ARG A 266 8.33 -0.33 -20.83
CA ARG A 266 9.06 -1.48 -21.36
C ARG A 266 8.62 -1.87 -22.77
N HIS A 267 7.37 -1.60 -23.12
CA HIS A 267 6.84 -1.83 -24.47
C HIS A 267 7.27 -0.77 -25.48
N LEU A 268 7.59 0.44 -25.01
CA LEU A 268 8.28 1.46 -25.80
C LEU A 268 9.74 1.02 -26.02
N LYS A 269 9.98 0.12 -26.98
CA LYS A 269 11.31 -0.06 -27.54
C LYS A 269 11.73 1.28 -28.15
N PHE A 270 12.64 1.99 -27.48
CA PHE A 270 13.34 3.10 -28.13
C PHE A 270 13.94 2.56 -29.42
N PRO A 271 13.78 3.24 -30.58
CA PRO A 271 14.54 2.88 -31.75
C PRO A 271 16.02 2.94 -31.34
N THR A 272 16.66 1.78 -31.25
CA THR A 272 18.12 1.70 -31.23
C THR A 272 18.55 2.39 -32.50
N HIS A 273 19.09 3.60 -32.37
CA HIS A 273 19.74 4.29 -33.46
C HIS A 273 20.75 3.28 -34.03
N PRO A 274 20.60 2.85 -35.29
CA PRO A 274 21.58 1.95 -35.88
C PRO A 274 22.90 2.72 -35.91
N GLU A 275 23.90 2.10 -35.30
CA GLU A 275 25.34 2.33 -35.42
C GLU A 275 25.77 3.67 -36.07
N GLY A 276 26.34 4.56 -35.25
CA GLY A 276 27.48 5.36 -35.68
C GLY A 276 27.25 6.47 -36.69
N LEU A 277 26.28 7.37 -36.47
CA LEU A 277 26.45 8.75 -36.96
C LEU A 277 26.92 9.61 -35.79
N GLY A 278 28.23 9.88 -35.76
CA GLY A 278 28.78 10.93 -34.94
C GLY A 278 28.01 12.21 -35.20
N LEU A 279 27.68 12.93 -34.13
CA LEU A 279 27.41 14.36 -34.20
C LEU A 279 28.74 15.02 -34.64
N GLU A 280 29.03 14.98 -35.94
CA GLU A 280 29.87 15.99 -36.55
C GLU A 280 29.13 17.31 -36.35
N LEU A 281 29.63 18.08 -35.38
CA LEU A 281 29.49 19.53 -35.39
C LEU A 281 29.93 19.96 -36.78
N GLN A 282 28.95 20.30 -37.62
CA GLN A 282 29.18 20.93 -38.89
C GLN A 282 29.88 22.26 -38.59
N GLY A 283 31.21 22.22 -38.68
CA GLY A 283 32.07 23.39 -38.72
C GLY A 283 31.56 24.26 -39.84
N MET A 284 31.05 25.42 -39.46
CA MET A 284 30.76 26.52 -40.35
C MET A 284 32.10 27.17 -40.65
N ASP A 285 32.88 26.56 -41.55
CA ASP A 285 34.01 27.22 -42.20
C ASP A 285 33.44 28.01 -43.39
N ASP A 286 33.57 29.33 -43.26
CA ASP A 286 33.89 30.35 -44.25
C ASP A 286 33.79 29.99 -45.74
N ASP A 287 32.86 30.66 -46.43
CA ASP A 287 33.03 31.17 -47.79
C ASP A 287 32.08 32.37 -47.98
N ASP A 288 32.60 33.58 -47.69
CA ASP A 288 32.49 34.83 -48.47
C ASP A 288 33.10 36.03 -47.72
#